data_AF-H2CYK4-F1
#
_entry.id   AF-H2CYK4-F1
#
_cell.length_a   1.000
_cell.length_b   1.000
_cell.length_c   1.000
_cell.angle_alpha   90.00
_cell.angle_beta   90.00
_cell.angle_gamma   90.00
#
_symmetry.space_group_name_H-M   'P 1'
#
loop_
_entity.id
_entity.type
_entity.pdbx_description
1 polymer ?
#
loop_
_entity_poly.entity_id
_entity_poly.type
_entity_poly.pdbx_seq_one_letter_code
_entity_poly.pdbx_strand_id
1 'polypeptide(L)'
;MSDASAFTLVRSCIAIADALRVTLAEQEKLLIRQSSAELAVVLLSAAEAGWGKGKVAHLVSQMVEVRKLDNLAKGRVYLLIRDAMARLPMILWPPEKMQMRRELLEELTRQINLYQADVPAVMTRDEIRERQWRESLLAMRKQETRIRSADQ
;
A
#
# COMPACT_ATOMS: atom_id res chain seq x y z
N MET A 1 15.86 14.96 -32.08
CA MET A 1 15.54 15.34 -30.68
C MET A 1 14.65 14.33 -29.94
N SER A 2 13.99 13.38 -30.61
CA SER A 2 13.13 12.35 -29.99
C SER A 2 13.87 11.38 -29.04
N ASP A 3 15.11 11.04 -29.35
CA ASP A 3 15.82 9.96 -28.65
C ASP A 3 16.26 10.35 -27.23
N ALA A 4 16.63 11.61 -27.01
CA ALA A 4 17.03 12.10 -25.69
C ALA A 4 15.86 12.11 -24.70
N SER A 5 14.65 12.47 -25.16
CA SER A 5 13.44 12.40 -24.35
C SER A 5 13.02 10.97 -24.05
N ALA A 6 13.08 10.07 -25.03
CA ALA A 6 12.77 8.65 -24.83
C ALA A 6 13.75 8.00 -23.84
N PHE A 7 15.05 8.31 -23.97
CA PHE A 7 16.07 7.83 -23.04
C PHE A 7 15.84 8.32 -21.61
N THR A 8 15.49 9.61 -21.44
CA THR A 8 15.18 10.19 -20.13
C THR A 8 13.93 9.57 -19.50
N LEU A 9 12.91 9.28 -20.32
CA LEU A 9 11.70 8.60 -19.90
C LEU A 9 11.99 7.18 -19.38
N VAL A 10 12.74 6.39 -20.16
CA VAL A 10 13.13 5.03 -19.77
C VAL A 10 13.98 5.05 -18.49
N ARG A 11 14.97 5.95 -18.39
CA ARG A 11 15.78 6.11 -17.16
C ARG A 11 14.94 6.42 -15.93
N SER A 12 13.95 7.30 -16.07
CA SER A 12 13.02 7.63 -14.98
C SER A 12 12.20 6.42 -14.54
N CYS A 13 11.72 5.62 -15.50
CA CYS A 13 10.95 4.40 -15.19
C CYS A 13 11.82 3.33 -14.51
N ILE A 14 13.06 3.15 -14.97
CA ILE A 14 14.03 2.25 -14.33
C ILE A 14 14.34 2.72 -12.91
N ALA A 15 14.51 4.03 -12.67
CA ALA A 15 14.74 4.56 -11.33
C ALA A 15 13.55 4.31 -10.38
N ILE A 16 12.32 4.44 -10.87
CA ILE A 16 11.11 4.10 -10.09
C ILE A 16 11.07 2.60 -9.78
N ALA A 17 11.35 1.75 -10.77
CA ALA A 17 11.38 0.31 -10.61
C ALA A 17 12.49 -0.16 -9.66
N ASP A 18 13.65 0.50 -9.70
CA ASP A 18 14.76 0.24 -8.78
C ASP A 18 14.39 0.59 -7.34
N ALA A 19 13.80 1.77 -7.11
CA ALA A 19 13.31 2.16 -5.79
C ALA A 19 12.25 1.17 -5.26
N LEU A 20 11.33 0.72 -6.12
CA LEU A 20 10.35 -0.31 -5.79
C LEU A 20 11.04 -1.63 -5.40
N ARG A 21 12.00 -2.09 -6.22
CA ARG A 21 12.75 -3.33 -5.99
C ARG A 21 13.51 -3.31 -4.67
N VAL A 22 14.26 -2.24 -4.42
CA VAL A 22 15.02 -2.04 -3.18
C VAL A 22 14.08 -2.06 -1.99
N THR A 23 12.97 -1.32 -2.06
CA THR A 23 12.00 -1.28 -0.95
C THR A 23 11.38 -2.66 -0.68
N LEU A 24 10.96 -3.38 -1.72
CA LEU A 24 10.40 -4.73 -1.57
C LEU A 24 11.42 -5.74 -1.03
N ALA A 25 12.68 -5.68 -1.50
CA ALA A 25 13.73 -6.60 -1.11
C ALA A 25 14.27 -6.32 0.29
N GLU A 26 14.51 -5.06 0.64
CA GLU A 26 15.17 -4.67 1.89
C GLU A 26 14.19 -4.46 3.04
N GLN A 27 13.07 -3.76 2.80
CA GLN A 27 12.14 -3.42 3.87
C GLN A 27 11.15 -4.56 4.15
N GLU A 28 10.60 -5.17 3.10
CA GLU A 28 9.65 -6.28 3.23
C GLU A 28 10.34 -7.66 3.20
N LYS A 29 11.67 -7.70 3.03
CA LYS A 29 12.48 -8.94 2.99
C LYS A 29 11.98 -9.96 1.96
N LEU A 30 11.44 -9.47 0.84
CA LEU A 30 10.88 -10.30 -0.21
C LEU A 30 11.96 -10.74 -1.19
N LEU A 31 11.89 -11.99 -1.62
CA LEU A 31 12.75 -12.49 -2.70
C LEU A 31 12.23 -11.96 -4.04
N ILE A 32 12.83 -10.87 -4.51
CA ILE A 32 12.57 -10.31 -5.84
C ILE A 32 13.57 -10.89 -6.83
N ARG A 33 13.07 -11.67 -7.80
CA ARG A 33 13.91 -12.34 -8.82
C ARG A 33 14.21 -11.43 -10.00
N GLN A 34 13.32 -10.49 -10.27
CA GLN A 34 13.45 -9.54 -11.37
C GLN A 34 14.48 -8.46 -11.03
N SER A 35 15.31 -8.13 -12.01
CA SER A 35 16.12 -6.91 -12.03
C SER A 35 15.24 -5.65 -12.11
N SER A 36 15.82 -4.49 -11.80
CA SER A 36 15.12 -3.20 -11.89
C SER A 36 14.67 -2.88 -13.32
N ALA A 37 15.40 -3.36 -14.34
CA ALA A 37 15.00 -3.23 -15.74
C ALA A 37 13.77 -4.09 -16.08
N GLU A 38 13.73 -5.34 -15.63
CA GLU A 38 12.60 -6.24 -15.84
C GLU A 38 11.33 -5.72 -15.14
N LEU A 39 11.46 -5.19 -13.91
CA LEU A 39 10.35 -4.53 -13.23
C LEU A 39 9.86 -3.27 -13.96
N ALA A 40 10.79 -2.47 -14.52
CA ALA A 40 10.42 -1.32 -15.33
C ALA A 40 9.62 -1.74 -16.57
N VAL A 41 10.01 -2.84 -17.23
CA VAL A 41 9.25 -3.41 -18.35
C VAL A 41 7.83 -3.79 -17.92
N VAL A 42 7.65 -4.48 -16.78
CA VAL A 42 6.31 -4.83 -16.27
C VAL A 42 5.46 -3.58 -16.04
N LEU A 43 6.00 -2.55 -15.37
CA LEU A 43 5.30 -1.29 -15.11
C LEU A 43 4.92 -0.56 -16.41
N LEU A 44 5.84 -0.50 -17.37
CA LEU A 44 5.64 0.12 -18.67
C LEU A 44 4.60 -0.63 -19.50
N SER A 45 4.68 -1.96 -19.55
CA SER A 45 3.70 -2.78 -20.26
C SER A 45 2.30 -2.65 -19.67
N ALA A 46 2.18 -2.50 -18.35
CA ALA A 46 0.89 -2.26 -17.70
C ALA A 46 0.30 -0.89 -18.08
N ALA A 47 1.13 0.16 -18.10
CA ALA A 47 0.72 1.49 -18.53
C ALA A 47 0.35 1.53 -20.02
N GLU A 48 1.18 0.91 -20.87
CA GLU A 48 0.97 0.84 -22.31
C GLU A 48 -0.28 0.03 -22.67
N ALA A 49 -0.51 -1.11 -22.03
CA ALA A 49 -1.69 -1.93 -22.29
C ALA A 49 -2.97 -1.35 -21.64
N GLY A 50 -2.87 -0.25 -20.89
CA GLY A 50 -4.02 0.37 -20.23
C GLY A 50 -4.68 -0.56 -19.23
N TRP A 51 -3.89 -1.25 -18.41
CA TRP A 51 -4.42 -2.16 -17.40
C TRP A 51 -5.29 -1.40 -16.39
N GLY A 52 -6.59 -1.66 -16.40
CA GLY A 52 -7.55 -1.18 -15.39
C GLY A 52 -7.75 -2.17 -14.24
N LYS A 53 -8.90 -2.06 -13.56
CA LYS A 53 -9.23 -2.83 -12.35
C LYS A 53 -9.00 -4.36 -12.44
N GLY A 54 -9.35 -4.97 -13.58
CA GLY A 54 -9.30 -6.44 -13.74
C GLY A 54 -7.90 -7.05 -13.82
N LYS A 55 -6.84 -6.23 -13.88
CA LYS A 55 -5.46 -6.67 -14.09
C LYS A 55 -4.55 -6.43 -12.88
N VAL A 56 -5.07 -5.89 -11.77
CA VAL A 56 -4.27 -5.63 -10.57
C VAL A 56 -3.62 -6.90 -10.00
N ALA A 57 -4.38 -7.98 -9.83
CA ALA A 57 -3.83 -9.24 -9.33
C ALA A 57 -2.74 -9.80 -10.26
N HIS A 58 -2.92 -9.65 -11.57
CA HIS A 58 -1.95 -10.06 -12.57
C HIS A 58 -0.66 -9.22 -12.48
N LEU A 59 -0.78 -7.90 -12.41
CA LEU A 59 0.35 -6.97 -12.22
C LEU A 59 1.18 -7.33 -11.01
N VAL A 60 0.54 -7.52 -9.86
CA VAL A 60 1.24 -7.85 -8.62
C VAL A 60 1.91 -9.21 -8.72
N SER A 61 1.23 -10.22 -9.28
CA SER A 61 1.80 -11.56 -9.45
C SER A 61 3.02 -11.62 -10.39
N GLN A 62 3.14 -10.66 -11.32
CA GLN A 62 4.32 -10.54 -12.18
C GLN A 62 5.54 -9.96 -11.45
N MET A 63 5.37 -9.39 -10.25
CA MET A 63 6.45 -8.77 -9.47
C MET A 63 6.78 -9.57 -8.21
N VAL A 64 5.75 -10.03 -7.49
CA VAL A 64 5.89 -10.61 -6.14
C VAL A 64 4.94 -11.78 -5.94
N GLU A 65 5.43 -12.84 -5.29
CA GLU A 65 4.61 -13.96 -4.83
C GLU A 65 3.87 -13.60 -3.53
N VAL A 66 2.66 -13.06 -3.65
CA VAL A 66 1.87 -12.56 -2.51
C VAL A 66 1.15 -13.65 -1.71
N ARG A 67 1.00 -14.88 -2.22
CA ARG A 67 0.19 -15.92 -1.54
C ARG A 67 0.79 -16.36 -0.21
N LYS A 68 2.12 -16.26 -0.07
CA LYS A 68 2.87 -16.66 1.13
C LYS A 68 3.01 -15.54 2.18
N LEU A 69 2.47 -14.36 1.89
CA LEU A 69 2.58 -13.19 2.76
C LEU A 69 1.41 -13.13 3.74
N ASP A 70 1.66 -12.55 4.92
CA ASP A 70 0.60 -12.16 5.83
C ASP A 70 -0.20 -10.96 5.27
N ASN A 71 -1.36 -10.66 5.85
CA ASN A 71 -2.21 -9.59 5.34
C ASN A 71 -1.52 -8.22 5.42
N LEU A 72 -0.74 -7.98 6.47
CA LEU A 72 0.02 -6.72 6.61
C LEU A 72 1.03 -6.54 5.46
N ALA A 73 1.86 -7.55 5.17
CA ALA A 73 2.82 -7.50 4.08
C ALA A 73 2.14 -7.45 2.71
N LYS A 74 1.00 -8.14 2.52
CA LYS A 74 0.18 -7.97 1.31
C LYS A 74 -0.22 -6.52 1.12
N GLY A 75 -0.82 -5.90 2.14
CA GLY A 75 -1.22 -4.49 2.09
C GLY A 75 -0.06 -3.55 1.74
N ARG A 76 1.13 -3.79 2.32
CA ARG A 76 2.35 -3.02 2.00
C ARG A 76 2.82 -3.22 0.56
N VAL A 77 2.82 -4.45 0.05
CA VAL A 77 3.16 -4.73 -1.36
C VAL A 77 2.22 -3.98 -2.31
N TYR A 78 0.91 -4.04 -2.07
CA TYR A 78 -0.07 -3.32 -2.89
C TYR A 78 0.15 -1.80 -2.84
N LEU A 79 0.49 -1.24 -1.67
CA LEU A 79 0.82 0.18 -1.51
C LEU A 79 2.05 0.58 -2.32
N LEU A 80 3.15 -0.18 -2.19
CA LEU A 80 4.39 0.11 -2.90
C LEU A 80 4.21 0.09 -4.42
N ILE A 81 3.46 -0.90 -4.93
CA ILE A 81 3.16 -1.02 -6.36
C ILE A 81 2.25 0.13 -6.82
N ARG A 82 1.25 0.51 -6.01
CA ARG A 82 0.38 1.67 -6.28
C ARG A 82 1.17 2.96 -6.39
N ASP A 83 2.11 3.20 -5.48
CA ASP A 83 2.94 4.40 -5.48
C ASP A 83 3.92 4.41 -6.66
N ALA A 84 4.49 3.26 -7.02
CA ALA A 84 5.30 3.13 -8.22
C ALA A 84 4.50 3.48 -9.49
N MET A 85 3.31 2.91 -9.66
CA MET A 85 2.42 3.20 -10.79
C MET A 85 1.97 4.67 -10.84
N ALA A 86 1.70 5.27 -9.68
CA ALA A 86 1.30 6.67 -9.58
C ALA A 86 2.44 7.63 -9.98
N ARG A 87 3.69 7.27 -9.69
CA ARG A 87 4.90 8.04 -10.00
C ARG A 87 5.36 7.94 -11.45
N LEU A 88 4.83 6.99 -12.23
CA LEU A 88 5.18 6.87 -13.64
C LEU A 88 4.87 8.17 -14.40
N PRO A 89 5.74 8.61 -15.33
CA PRO A 89 5.55 9.85 -16.07
C PRO A 89 4.20 9.90 -16.80
N MET A 90 3.52 11.05 -16.72
CA MET A 90 2.19 11.26 -17.30
C MET A 90 2.13 11.05 -18.82
N ILE A 91 3.25 11.22 -19.53
CA ILE A 91 3.35 10.96 -20.97
C ILE A 91 3.06 9.50 -21.35
N LEU A 92 3.22 8.56 -20.41
CA LEU A 92 2.85 7.14 -20.59
C LEU A 92 1.34 6.89 -20.52
N TRP A 93 0.58 7.89 -20.08
CA TRP A 93 -0.86 7.83 -19.87
C TRP A 93 -1.56 8.81 -20.80
N PRO A 94 -1.66 8.48 -22.10
CA PRO A 94 -2.36 9.33 -23.05
C PRO A 94 -3.85 9.46 -22.64
N PRO A 95 -4.56 10.52 -23.07
CA PRO A 95 -5.90 10.85 -22.59
C PRO A 95 -6.90 9.68 -22.62
N GLU A 96 -6.83 8.81 -23.63
CA GLU A 96 -7.66 7.63 -23.79
C GLU A 96 -7.41 6.53 -22.74
N LYS A 97 -6.23 6.52 -22.10
CA LYS A 97 -5.85 5.55 -21.04
C LYS A 97 -5.94 6.14 -19.64
N MET A 98 -6.23 7.44 -19.50
CA MET A 98 -6.33 8.09 -18.19
C MET A 98 -7.43 7.49 -17.31
N GLN A 99 -8.52 7.01 -17.91
CA GLN A 99 -9.57 6.31 -17.17
C GLN A 99 -9.05 4.98 -16.59
N MET A 100 -8.34 4.19 -17.40
CA MET A 100 -7.75 2.92 -16.95
C MET A 100 -6.71 3.13 -15.84
N ARG A 101 -5.90 4.20 -15.93
CA ARG A 101 -4.99 4.60 -14.86
C ARG A 101 -5.72 4.83 -13.54
N ARG A 102 -6.82 5.58 -13.56
CA ARG A 102 -7.63 5.85 -12.36
C ARG A 102 -8.16 4.55 -11.77
N GLU A 103 -8.79 3.71 -12.59
CA GLU A 103 -9.34 2.43 -12.15
C GLU A 103 -8.27 1.48 -11.58
N LEU A 104 -7.07 1.48 -12.17
CA LEU A 104 -5.93 0.71 -11.65
C LEU A 104 -5.55 1.18 -10.25
N LEU A 105 -5.37 2.49 -10.06
CA LEU A 105 -4.96 3.07 -8.79
C LEU A 105 -6.05 2.91 -7.72
N GLU A 106 -7.32 3.04 -8.09
CA GLU A 106 -8.47 2.80 -7.22
C GLU A 106 -8.56 1.34 -6.79
N GLU A 107 -8.40 0.39 -7.71
CA GLU A 107 -8.43 -1.03 -7.37
C GLU A 107 -7.23 -1.43 -6.50
N LEU A 108 -6.03 -0.90 -6.78
CA LEU A 108 -4.89 -1.08 -5.88
C LEU A 108 -5.18 -0.54 -4.48
N THR A 109 -5.81 0.64 -4.39
CA THR A 109 -6.23 1.23 -3.11
C THR A 109 -7.26 0.36 -2.39
N ARG A 110 -8.21 -0.22 -3.14
CA ARG A 110 -9.19 -1.16 -2.58
C ARG A 110 -8.53 -2.40 -1.99
N GLN A 111 -7.52 -2.97 -2.66
CA GLN A 111 -6.76 -4.12 -2.14
C GLN A 111 -6.00 -3.76 -0.87
N ILE A 112 -5.37 -2.58 -0.81
CA ILE A 112 -4.69 -2.08 0.39
C ILE A 112 -5.67 -2.06 1.58
N ASN A 113 -6.85 -1.46 1.39
CA ASN A 113 -7.85 -1.35 2.44
C ASN A 113 -8.38 -2.73 2.88
N LEU A 114 -8.55 -3.66 1.94
CA LEU A 114 -8.98 -5.03 2.25
C LEU A 114 -7.99 -5.74 3.18
N TYR A 115 -6.69 -5.63 2.88
CA TYR A 115 -5.66 -6.30 3.69
C TYR A 115 -5.31 -5.55 4.98
N GLN A 116 -5.57 -4.24 5.05
CA GLN A 116 -5.40 -3.45 6.28
C GLN A 116 -6.58 -3.59 7.24
N ALA A 117 -7.80 -3.81 6.75
CA ALA A 117 -8.99 -4.04 7.58
C ALA A 117 -8.89 -5.32 8.42
N ASP A 118 -8.12 -6.31 7.94
CA ASP A 118 -7.85 -7.57 8.65
C ASP A 118 -6.71 -7.47 9.67
N VAL A 119 -6.04 -6.32 9.78
CA VAL A 119 -5.07 -6.09 10.86
C VAL A 119 -5.87 -5.69 12.09
N PRO A 120 -5.86 -6.47 13.19
CA PRO A 120 -6.47 -6.04 14.43
C PRO A 120 -5.91 -4.67 14.76
N ALA A 121 -6.78 -3.68 14.98
CA ALA A 121 -6.35 -2.36 15.41
C ALA A 121 -5.44 -2.54 16.63
N VAL A 122 -4.12 -2.45 16.43
CA VAL A 122 -3.17 -2.38 17.52
C VAL A 122 -3.52 -1.05 18.16
N MET A 123 -4.25 -1.13 19.28
CA MET A 123 -4.66 0.04 20.03
C MET A 123 -3.42 0.91 20.21
N THR A 124 -3.49 2.14 19.73
CA THR A 124 -2.40 3.08 19.87
C THR A 124 -2.12 3.30 21.36
N ARG A 125 -0.89 3.69 21.71
CA ARG A 125 -0.53 3.99 23.11
C ARG A 125 -1.50 4.99 23.75
N ASP A 126 -2.00 5.93 22.98
CA ASP A 126 -2.96 6.94 23.44
C ASP A 126 -4.35 6.35 23.66
N GLU A 127 -4.82 5.42 22.81
CA GLU A 127 -6.08 4.71 23.04
C GLU A 127 -6.01 3.74 24.24
N ILE A 128 -4.85 3.13 24.49
CA ILE A 128 -4.61 2.32 25.70
C ILE A 128 -4.66 3.22 26.94
N ARG A 129 -3.99 4.37 26.91
CA ARG A 129 -3.99 5.34 28.02
C ARG A 129 -5.39 5.89 28.28
N GLU A 130 -6.14 6.21 27.24
CA GLU A 130 -7.50 6.72 27.37
C GLU A 130 -8.47 5.67 27.93
N ARG A 131 -8.33 4.39 27.52
CA ARG A 131 -9.10 3.29 28.11
C ARG A 131 -8.78 3.12 29.59
N GLN A 132 -7.51 3.10 29.97
CA GLN A 132 -7.09 2.99 31.37
C GLN A 132 -7.61 4.15 32.22
N TRP A 133 -7.60 5.37 31.67
CA TRP A 133 -8.18 6.54 32.33
C TRP A 133 -9.69 6.39 32.53
N ARG A 134 -10.43 5.98 31.50
CA ARG A 134 -11.88 5.72 31.60
C ARG A 134 -12.21 4.64 32.63
N GLU A 135 -11.43 3.56 32.69
CA GLU A 135 -11.58 2.50 33.67
C GLU A 135 -11.31 2.98 35.11
N SER A 136 -10.29 3.82 35.32
CA SER A 136 -10.01 4.42 36.63
C SER A 136 -11.14 5.32 37.13
N LEU A 137 -11.74 6.13 36.24
CA LEU A 137 -12.87 7.00 36.59
C LEU A 137 -14.12 6.19 36.96
N LEU A 138 -14.38 5.09 36.25
CA LEU A 138 -15.49 4.20 36.58
C LEU A 138 -15.27 3.48 37.91
N ALA A 139 -14.03 3.10 38.23
CA ALA A 139 -13.69 2.50 39.52
C ALA A 139 -13.87 3.48 40.68
N MET A 140 -13.40 4.73 40.52
CA MET A 140 -13.57 5.80 41.50
C MET A 140 -15.04 6.12 41.75
N ARG A 141 -15.84 6.27 40.69
CA ARG A 141 -17.28 6.53 40.81
C ARG A 141 -17.99 5.39 41.53
N LYS A 142 -17.67 4.12 41.24
CA LYS A 142 -18.23 2.96 41.95
C LYS A 142 -17.88 2.96 43.44
N GLN A 143 -16.68 3.40 43.80
CA GLN A 143 -16.23 3.49 45.19
C GLN A 143 -16.95 4.60 45.95
N GLU A 144 -17.12 5.78 45.35
CA GLU A 144 -17.89 6.89 45.93
C GLU A 144 -19.38 6.54 46.13
N THR A 145 -19.97 5.81 45.18
CA THR A 145 -21.38 5.40 45.29
C THR A 145 -21.59 4.38 46.41
N ARG A 146 -20.61 3.49 46.64
CA ARG A 146 -20.64 2.50 47.74
C ARG A 146 -20.49 3.12 49.12
N ILE A 147 -19.65 4.16 49.24
CA ILE A 147 -19.46 4.88 50.51
C ILE A 147 -20.74 5.63 50.88
N ARG A 148 -21.37 6.31 49.92
CA ARG A 148 -22.63 7.03 50.15
C ARG A 148 -23.83 6.15 50.49
N SER A 149 -23.84 4.88 50.06
CA SER A 149 -24.90 3.92 50.42
C SER A 149 -24.69 3.21 51.75
N ALA A 150 -23.53 3.39 52.40
CA ALA A 150 -23.21 2.79 53.71
C ALA A 150 -23.46 3.75 54.89
N ASP A 151 -23.62 5.05 54.61
CA ASP A 151 -23.92 6.11 55.58
C ASP A 151 -25.44 6.45 55.66
N GLN A 152 -26.31 5.56 55.13
CA GLN A 152 -27.77 5.58 55.30
C GLN A 152 -28.23 4.32 56.03
#